data_AF-A0A4W5KSE4-F1
#
_entry.id   AF-A0A4W5KSE4-F1
#
_cell.length_a   1.000
_cell.length_b   1.000
_cell.length_c   1.000
_cell.angle_alpha   90.00
_cell.angle_beta   90.00
_cell.angle_gamma   90.00
#
_symmetry.space_group_name_H-M   'P 1'
#
loop_
_entity.id
_entity.type
_entity.pdbx_description
1 polymer ?
#
loop_
_entity_poly.entity_id
_entity_poly.type
_entity_poly.pdbx_seq_one_letter_code
_entity_poly.pdbx_strand_id
1 'polypeptide(L)' 'MLMSSSRALQRSCWFQFQLSYSDKDRYEREERPDAQKQILVDIAKKLPIFTRATSGAIRFCDRCQVLKPDRSHHCSVCET' A
#
# COMPACT_ATOMS: atom_id res chain seq x y z
N MET A 1 -7.77 13.25 33.41
CA MET A 1 -8.37 12.69 32.17
C MET A 1 -7.24 12.08 31.37
N LEU A 2 -7.18 10.75 31.31
CA LEU A 2 -6.16 10.01 30.56
C LEU A 2 -6.34 10.29 29.07
N MET A 3 -5.36 10.96 28.45
CA MET A 3 -5.30 11.04 26.99
C MET A 3 -5.00 9.63 26.47
N SER A 4 -6.00 9.02 25.84
CA SER A 4 -5.95 7.65 25.34
C SER A 4 -4.84 7.48 24.31
N SER A 5 -3.71 6.93 24.74
CA SER A 5 -2.58 6.45 23.94
C SER A 5 -2.95 5.23 23.06
N SER A 6 -3.99 5.35 22.24
CA SER A 6 -4.49 4.23 21.41
C SER A 6 -4.27 4.42 19.90
N ARG A 7 -3.89 5.61 19.42
CA ARG A 7 -3.66 5.84 17.97
C ARG A 7 -2.27 5.43 17.46
N ALA A 8 -1.28 5.26 18.34
CA ALA A 8 0.07 4.90 17.94
C ALA A 8 0.22 3.40 17.60
N LEU A 9 -0.68 2.55 18.10
CA LEU A 9 -0.59 1.08 17.95
C LEU A 9 -1.24 0.53 16.67
N GLN A 10 -2.05 1.30 15.95
CA GLN A 10 -2.63 0.87 14.66
C GLN A 10 -1.71 1.10 13.46
N ARG A 11 -0.66 1.92 13.60
CA ARG A 11 0.30 2.22 12.52
C ARG A 11 1.31 1.09 12.27
N SER A 12 1.58 0.25 13.26
CA SER A 12 2.66 -0.75 13.22
C SER A 12 2.42 -1.91 12.26
N CYS A 13 1.16 -2.23 11.92
CA CYS A 13 0.87 -3.38 11.04
C CYS A 13 1.01 -3.05 9.54
N TRP A 14 0.79 -1.78 9.14
CA TRP A 14 0.80 -1.39 7.73
C TRP A 14 2.18 -0.97 7.20
N PHE A 15 3.15 -0.72 8.08
CA PHE A 15 4.50 -0.29 7.69
C PHE A 15 5.18 -1.26 6.71
N GLN A 16 4.91 -2.56 6.84
CA GLN A 16 5.48 -3.59 5.97
C GLN A 16 4.93 -3.51 4.54
N PHE A 17 3.78 -2.87 4.32
CA PHE A 17 3.10 -2.76 3.03
C PHE A 17 3.29 -1.40 2.35
N GLN A 18 3.95 -0.46 3.04
CA GLN A 18 4.30 0.83 2.46
C GLN A 18 5.44 0.68 1.46
N LEU A 19 5.40 1.47 0.39
CA LEU A 19 6.54 1.56 -0.52
C LEU A 19 7.74 2.13 0.23
N SER A 20 8.90 1.48 0.05
CA SER A 20 10.17 2.06 0.48
C SER A 20 10.42 3.37 -0.27
N TYR A 21 11.27 4.25 0.26
CA TYR A 21 11.62 5.51 -0.42
C TYR A 21 12.12 5.28 -1.85
N SER A 22 12.98 4.27 -2.05
CA SER A 22 13.50 3.90 -3.36
C SER A 22 12.43 3.35 -4.30
N ASP A 23 11.51 2.53 -3.80
CA ASP A 23 10.44 1.98 -4.63
C ASP A 23 9.41 3.05 -5.02
N LYS A 24 9.15 3.99 -4.12
CA LYS A 24 8.31 5.15 -4.36
C LYS A 24 8.90 6.04 -5.46
N ASP A 25 10.18 6.42 -5.35
CA ASP A 25 10.85 7.23 -6.37
C ASP A 25 10.84 6.54 -7.75
N ARG A 26 11.08 5.21 -7.79
CA ARG A 26 10.96 4.41 -9.02
C ARG A 26 9.56 4.40 -9.60
N TYR A 27 8.54 4.27 -8.75
CA TYR A 27 7.14 4.28 -9.17
C TYR A 27 6.70 5.64 -9.72
N GLU A 28 7.07 6.73 -9.03
CA GLU A 28 6.71 8.11 -9.40
C GLU A 28 7.42 8.59 -10.67
N ARG A 29 8.66 8.14 -10.93
CA ARG A 29 9.42 8.51 -12.14
C ARG A 29 9.00 7.74 -13.39
N GLU A 30 8.37 6.58 -13.24
CA GLU A 30 7.97 5.76 -14.39
C GLU A 30 6.67 6.28 -14.98
N GLU A 31 6.72 6.73 -16.24
CA GLU A 31 5.56 7.25 -16.96
C GLU A 31 4.71 6.13 -17.58
N ARG A 32 5.32 4.96 -17.84
CA ARG A 32 4.62 3.87 -18.52
C ARG A 32 3.77 3.09 -17.51
N PRO A 33 2.44 3.01 -17.72
CA PRO A 33 1.54 2.38 -16.75
C PRO A 33 1.81 0.88 -16.55
N ASP A 34 2.29 0.18 -17.58
CA ASP A 34 2.60 -1.24 -17.47
C ASP A 34 3.89 -1.51 -16.67
N ALA A 35 4.88 -0.62 -16.77
CA ALA A 35 6.09 -0.69 -15.97
C ALA A 35 5.80 -0.34 -14.49
N GLN A 36 4.92 0.62 -14.22
CA GLN A 36 4.42 0.90 -12.86
C GLN A 36 3.76 -0.33 -12.23
N LYS A 37 2.89 -1.03 -12.98
CA LYS A 37 2.28 -2.30 -12.50
C LYS A 37 3.34 -3.34 -12.18
N GLN A 38 4.38 -3.45 -13.02
CA GLN A 38 5.45 -4.41 -12.81
C GLN A 38 6.23 -4.12 -11.52
N ILE A 39 6.52 -2.86 -11.22
CA ILE A 39 7.16 -2.44 -9.96
C ILE A 39 6.31 -2.90 -8.76
N LEU A 40 5.00 -2.63 -8.78
CA LEU A 40 4.09 -3.05 -7.71
C LEU A 40 4.02 -4.59 -7.58
N VAL A 41 4.04 -5.32 -8.70
CA VAL A 41 4.07 -6.79 -8.71
C VAL A 41 5.34 -7.33 -8.06
N ASP A 42 6.50 -6.74 -8.35
CA ASP A 42 7.79 -7.21 -7.83
C ASP A 42 7.94 -6.97 -6.32
N ILE A 43 7.34 -5.90 -5.82
CA ILE A 43 7.28 -5.62 -4.38
C ILE A 43 6.29 -6.57 -3.71
N ALA A 44 5.10 -6.76 -4.30
CA ALA A 44 4.06 -7.62 -3.75
C ALA A 44 4.50 -9.08 -3.58
N LYS A 45 5.41 -9.59 -4.44
CA LYS A 45 5.97 -10.95 -4.31
C LYS A 45 6.67 -11.19 -2.97
N LYS A 46 7.10 -10.12 -2.29
CA LYS A 46 7.81 -10.19 -1.00
C LYS A 46 6.86 -10.03 0.20
N LEU A 47 5.57 -9.82 -0.05
CA LEU A 47 4.56 -9.52 0.96
C LEU A 47 3.48 -10.61 0.99
N PRO A 48 2.84 -10.87 2.14
CA PRO A 48 1.76 -11.84 2.25
C PRO A 48 0.44 -11.28 1.68
N ILE A 49 0.40 -11.03 0.36
CA ILE A 49 -0.79 -10.56 -0.37
C ILE A 49 -1.18 -11.63 -1.39
N PHE A 50 -2.34 -12.26 -1.18
CA PHE A 50 -2.83 -13.32 -2.06
C PHE A 50 -3.97 -12.85 -2.95
N THR A 51 -4.60 -11.72 -2.64
CA THR A 51 -5.71 -11.16 -3.42
C THR A 51 -5.23 -10.19 -4.49
N ARG A 52 -6.00 -10.11 -5.60
CA ARG A 52 -5.77 -9.20 -6.71
C ARG A 52 -7.03 -8.37 -6.98
N ALA A 53 -6.89 -7.29 -7.73
CA ALA A 53 -8.04 -6.57 -8.27
C ALA A 53 -8.76 -7.45 -9.32
N THR A 54 -10.01 -7.12 -9.68
CA THR A 54 -10.77 -7.83 -10.72
C THR A 54 -10.04 -7.86 -12.07
N SER A 55 -9.19 -6.87 -12.35
CA SER A 55 -8.33 -6.81 -13.54
C SER A 55 -7.07 -7.68 -13.44
N GLY A 56 -6.83 -8.37 -12.33
CA GLY A 56 -5.60 -9.11 -12.04
C GLY A 56 -4.43 -8.26 -11.51
N ALA A 57 -4.57 -6.93 -11.47
CA ALA A 57 -3.54 -6.03 -10.97
C ALA A 57 -3.36 -6.12 -9.44
N ILE A 58 -2.19 -5.70 -8.95
CA ILE A 58 -1.96 -5.49 -7.52
C ILE A 58 -2.89 -4.40 -7.01
N ARG A 59 -3.51 -4.64 -5.86
CA ARG A 59 -4.35 -3.66 -5.18
C ARG A 59 -3.43 -2.62 -4.56
N PHE A 60 -3.48 -1.39 -5.05
CA PHE A 60 -2.66 -0.26 -4.56
C PHE A 60 -3.54 0.92 -4.15
N CYS A 61 -3.04 1.77 -3.26
CA CYS A 61 -3.67 3.03 -2.89
C CYS A 61 -2.72 4.19 -3.20
N ASP A 62 -3.09 5.03 -4.16
CA ASP A 62 -2.25 6.18 -4.55
C ASP A 62 -2.19 7.25 -3.45
N ARG A 63 -3.26 7.40 -2.66
CA ARG A 63 -3.32 8.39 -1.57
C ARG A 63 -2.40 7.99 -0.41
N CYS A 64 -2.45 6.73 -0.02
CA CYS A 64 -1.67 6.23 1.10
C CYS A 64 -0.27 5.73 0.69
N GLN A 65 -0.02 5.54 -0.62
CA GLN A 65 1.19 4.93 -1.16
C GLN A 65 1.47 3.53 -0.57
N VAL A 66 0.42 2.72 -0.46
CA VAL A 66 0.44 1.38 0.18
C VAL A 66 -0.08 0.31 -0.77
N LEU A 67 0.62 -0.82 -0.82
CA LEU A 67 0.09 -2.04 -1.43
C LEU A 67 -0.98 -2.62 -0.49
N LYS A 68 -2.25 -2.59 -0.90
CA LYS A 68 -3.39 -2.99 -0.08
C LYS A 68 -3.32 -4.48 0.27
N PRO A 69 -3.15 -4.85 1.55
CA PRO A 69 -3.31 -6.22 2.03
C PRO A 69 -4.68 -6.80 1.73
N ASP A 70 -4.78 -8.11 1.88
CA ASP A 70 -6.02 -8.85 1.66
C ASP A 70 -7.16 -8.29 2.53
N ARG A 71 -8.32 -8.09 1.91
CA ARG A 71 -9.54 -7.52 2.53
C ARG A 71 -9.44 -6.07 3.05
N SER A 72 -8.29 -5.40 2.91
CA SER A 72 -8.15 -3.98 3.25
C SER A 72 -8.82 -3.07 2.21
N HIS A 73 -9.25 -1.88 2.66
CA HIS A 73 -9.75 -0.80 1.82
C HIS A 73 -9.35 0.53 2.42
N HIS A 74 -9.16 1.54 1.57
CA HIS A 74 -8.97 2.92 2.03
C HIS A 74 -10.35 3.52 2.29
N CYS A 75 -10.60 3.99 3.50
CA CYS A 75 -11.83 4.70 3.81
C CYS A 75 -11.60 6.20 3.59
N SER A 76 -12.32 6.82 2.66
CA SER A 76 -12.21 8.26 2.40
C SER A 76 -12.69 9.13 3.57
N VAL A 77 -13.55 8.60 4.45
CA VAL A 77 -14.02 9.31 5.65
C VAL A 77 -12.95 9.28 6.75
N CYS A 78 -12.25 8.15 6.90
CA CYS A 78 -11.20 8.00 7.91
C CYS A 78 -9.83 8.48 7.42
N GLU A 79 -9.65 8.63 6.10
CA GLU A 79 -8.38 8.93 5.44
C GLU A 79 -7.26 7.92 5.74
N THR A 80 -7.65 6.64 5.91
CA THR A 80 -6.75 5.51 6.22
C THR A 80 -7.06 4.31 5.33
#